data_AF-A0A199UWB8-F1
#
_entry.id   AF-A0A199UWB8-F1
#
_cell.length_a   1.000
_cell.length_b   1.000
_cell.length_c   1.000
_cell.angle_alpha   90.00
_cell.angle_beta   90.00
_cell.angle_gamma   90.00
#
_symmetry.space_group_name_H-M   'P 1'
#
loop_
_entity.id
_entity.type
_entity.pdbx_description
1 polymer ?
#
loop_
_entity_poly.entity_id
_entity_poly.type
_entity_poly.pdbx_seq_one_letter_code
_entity_poly.pdbx_strand_id
1 'polypeptide(L)'
;MGSGGSSSPMWPDLIQKAKDGGLDVIQTYVFWNGHEPSPGQYNFEGRYDLVQFIKLVKQAGLYVHLRIGPYVCAEWNFGGFPVWLKYVPGISFRTDNEPFKAAMEKFTTKIVDMMKSEALFESQGGPVILSQIENEFGPLEWDQGEPAKAYASWAANMAVGLNTGVPWVMCKEDDAPDPVINTCNGFYCDWFSPNKPYKPTMWTEAWTAWYTGFGTPVPHRPVEDLAFGVAKFIQKGGSFVNYYMYHGGTNFGRTAGGPFIATSYDYDAPIDEYGLLRQPKWGHLRDLHKAIKLCEPALVSGDPVVTSLGRSQQ
;
A
#
# COMPACT_ATOMS: atom_id res chain seq x y z
N MET A 1 7.17 2.11 -0.53
CA MET A 1 8.47 2.00 0.19
C MET A 1 8.12 1.59 1.61
N GLY A 2 8.52 0.40 2.05
CA GLY A 2 8.16 -0.12 3.38
C GLY A 2 9.30 0.02 4.39
N SER A 3 8.98 0.32 5.65
CA SER A 3 9.97 0.38 6.75
C SER A 3 10.73 -0.94 6.94
N GLY A 4 10.09 -2.08 6.66
CA GLY A 4 10.67 -3.41 6.83
C GLY A 4 11.77 -3.79 5.83
N GLY A 5 11.83 -3.12 4.66
CA GLY A 5 12.74 -3.46 3.56
C GLY A 5 14.07 -2.70 3.55
N SER A 6 14.27 -1.75 4.48
CA SER A 6 15.47 -0.92 4.56
C SER A 6 15.86 -0.67 6.03
N SER A 7 17.10 -0.22 6.26
CA SER A 7 17.55 0.14 7.62
C SER A 7 17.18 1.59 7.96
N SER A 8 17.00 1.90 9.25
CA SER A 8 16.62 3.24 9.71
C SER A 8 17.54 4.37 9.19
N PRO A 9 18.88 4.17 9.07
CA PRO A 9 19.77 5.17 8.49
C PRO A 9 19.54 5.46 6.99
N MET A 10 18.94 4.54 6.24
CA MET A 10 18.66 4.74 4.80
C MET A 10 17.41 5.59 4.57
N TRP A 11 16.45 5.59 5.50
CA TRP A 11 15.14 6.21 5.31
C TRP A 11 15.19 7.68 4.87
N PRO A 12 16.02 8.58 5.47
CA PRO A 12 16.03 9.98 5.05
C PRO A 12 16.42 10.17 3.58
N ASP A 13 17.46 9.47 3.12
CA ASP A 13 17.94 9.54 1.74
C ASP A 13 16.94 8.91 0.76
N LEU A 14 16.38 7.76 1.13
CA LEU A 14 15.33 7.06 0.40
C LEU A 14 14.06 7.93 0.21
N ILE A 15 13.62 8.62 1.27
CA ILE A 15 12.48 9.54 1.24
C ILE A 15 12.82 10.79 0.40
N GLN A 16 14.04 11.32 0.52
CA GLN A 16 14.47 12.47 -0.27
C GLN A 16 14.49 12.14 -1.77
N LYS A 17 15.00 10.98 -2.17
CA LYS A 17 14.97 10.50 -3.57
C LYS A 17 13.54 10.32 -4.10
N ALA A 18 12.60 9.92 -3.24
CA ALA A 18 11.19 9.86 -3.61
C ALA A 18 10.59 11.25 -3.84
N LYS A 19 10.89 12.21 -2.96
CA LYS A 19 10.48 13.61 -3.12
C LYS A 19 11.06 14.23 -4.39
N ASP A 20 12.36 14.09 -4.62
CA ASP A 20 13.04 14.61 -5.81
C ASP A 20 12.56 13.91 -7.10
N GLY A 21 12.05 12.69 -6.94
CA GLY A 21 11.39 11.92 -7.97
C GLY A 21 9.96 12.36 -8.26
N GLY A 22 9.40 13.31 -7.50
CA GLY A 22 8.07 13.89 -7.71
C GLY A 22 6.93 13.16 -7.03
N LEU A 23 7.20 12.31 -6.02
CA LEU A 23 6.12 11.72 -5.22
C LEU A 23 5.53 12.74 -4.24
N ASP A 24 4.21 12.67 -4.04
CA ASP A 24 3.49 13.41 -2.99
C ASP A 24 3.22 12.55 -1.74
N VAL A 25 3.17 11.22 -1.91
CA VAL A 25 2.73 10.26 -0.89
C VAL A 25 3.70 9.08 -0.81
N ILE A 26 4.07 8.67 0.40
CA ILE A 26 4.75 7.40 0.68
C ILE A 26 3.73 6.37 1.18
N GLN A 27 3.60 5.26 0.47
CA GLN A 27 2.78 4.13 0.91
C GLN A 27 3.62 3.03 1.56
N THR A 28 3.18 2.54 2.72
CA THR A 28 3.79 1.42 3.45
C THR A 28 2.74 0.52 4.07
N TYR A 29 3.04 -0.78 4.14
CA TYR A 29 2.33 -1.72 5.00
C TYR A 29 2.79 -1.62 6.46
N VAL A 30 2.00 -2.19 7.37
CA VAL A 30 2.37 -2.47 8.76
C VAL A 30 2.53 -3.98 8.95
N PHE A 31 3.71 -4.44 9.39
CA PHE A 31 4.05 -5.86 9.44
C PHE A 31 3.81 -6.44 10.84
N TRP A 32 2.59 -6.91 11.13
CA TRP A 32 2.18 -7.37 12.47
C TRP A 32 3.14 -8.38 13.09
N ASN A 33 3.55 -9.41 12.36
CA ASN A 33 4.48 -10.43 12.85
C ASN A 33 5.84 -9.88 13.32
N GLY A 34 6.32 -8.79 12.73
CA GLY A 34 7.54 -8.11 13.16
C GLY A 34 7.30 -7.24 14.38
N HIS A 35 6.10 -6.63 14.47
CA HIS A 35 5.71 -5.78 15.58
C HIS A 35 5.23 -6.55 16.81
N GLU A 36 4.78 -7.80 16.70
CA GLU A 36 4.33 -8.63 17.82
C GLU A 36 4.85 -10.08 17.67
N PRO A 37 6.17 -10.30 17.84
CA PRO A 37 6.80 -11.61 17.67
C PRO A 37 6.26 -12.68 18.63
N SER A 38 5.73 -12.28 19.79
CA SER A 38 4.99 -13.13 20.73
C SER A 38 3.81 -12.36 21.34
N PRO A 39 2.77 -13.06 21.83
CA PRO A 39 1.54 -12.39 22.29
C PRO A 39 1.81 -11.30 23.34
N GLY A 40 1.40 -10.08 23.05
CA GLY A 40 1.54 -8.91 23.93
C GLY A 40 2.96 -8.32 24.03
N GLN A 41 3.96 -8.90 23.37
CA GLN A 41 5.32 -8.37 23.34
C GLN A 41 5.55 -7.63 22.03
N TYR A 42 5.60 -6.30 22.12
CA TYR A 42 5.67 -5.45 20.94
C TYR A 42 7.09 -4.96 20.63
N ASN A 43 7.40 -4.86 19.34
CA ASN A 43 8.65 -4.31 18.82
C ASN A 43 8.36 -3.15 17.85
N PHE A 44 8.74 -1.95 18.26
CA PHE A 44 8.73 -0.74 17.43
C PHE A 44 10.11 -0.06 17.44
N GLU A 45 11.19 -0.87 17.51
CA GLU A 45 12.56 -0.38 17.56
C GLU A 45 13.28 -0.61 16.22
N GLY A 46 14.34 0.18 15.99
CA GLY A 46 15.20 0.03 14.81
C GLY A 46 14.42 0.13 13.50
N ARG A 47 14.55 -0.87 12.62
CA ARG A 47 13.82 -0.89 11.33
C ARG A 47 12.30 -1.08 11.48
N TYR A 48 11.83 -1.44 12.68
CA TYR A 48 10.41 -1.54 13.00
C TYR A 48 9.88 -0.28 13.71
N ASP A 49 10.68 0.79 13.82
CA ASP A 49 10.20 2.08 14.33
C ASP A 49 9.33 2.79 13.29
N LEU A 50 8.06 2.37 13.23
CA LEU A 50 7.05 2.87 12.32
C LEU A 50 6.76 4.36 12.54
N VAL A 51 6.72 4.79 13.81
CA VAL A 51 6.47 6.19 14.18
C VAL A 51 7.59 7.08 13.65
N GLN A 52 8.85 6.68 13.87
CA GLN A 52 9.99 7.43 13.36
C GLN A 52 9.99 7.48 11.83
N PHE A 53 9.71 6.37 11.15
CA PHE A 53 9.60 6.36 9.68
C PHE A 53 8.56 7.38 9.19
N ILE A 54 7.35 7.37 9.75
CA ILE A 54 6.27 8.30 9.36
C ILE A 54 6.65 9.76 9.70
N LYS A 55 7.31 10.01 10.84
CA LYS A 55 7.82 11.34 11.21
C LYS A 55 8.85 11.84 10.19
N LEU A 56 9.73 10.99 9.68
CA LEU A 56 10.68 11.36 8.62
C LEU A 56 9.98 11.71 7.31
N VAL A 57 8.92 10.99 6.94
CA VAL A 57 8.09 11.34 5.76
C VAL A 57 7.44 12.72 5.95
N LYS A 58 6.88 13.00 7.13
CA LYS A 58 6.36 14.34 7.48
C LYS A 58 7.43 15.43 7.38
N GLN A 59 8.63 15.18 7.91
CA GLN A 59 9.76 16.13 7.85
C GLN A 59 10.18 16.45 6.42
N ALA A 60 10.09 15.47 5.51
CA ALA A 60 10.31 15.70 4.10
C ALA A 60 9.17 16.48 3.42
N GLY A 61 8.03 16.69 4.09
CA GLY A 61 6.86 17.37 3.53
C GLY A 61 6.05 16.49 2.57
N LEU A 62 6.09 15.17 2.77
CA LEU A 62 5.29 14.20 2.03
C LEU A 62 4.16 13.66 2.92
N TYR A 63 3.10 13.16 2.29
CA TYR A 63 2.02 12.45 2.97
C TYR A 63 2.29 10.94 3.06
N VAL A 64 1.45 10.24 3.82
CA VAL A 64 1.50 8.79 4.02
C VAL A 64 0.15 8.15 3.71
N HIS A 65 0.19 7.04 2.96
CA HIS A 65 -0.89 6.07 2.90
C HIS A 65 -0.47 4.84 3.74
N LEU A 66 -1.10 4.67 4.91
CA LEU A 66 -0.75 3.65 5.88
C LEU A 66 -1.62 2.39 5.71
N ARG A 67 -1.07 1.35 5.09
CA ARG A 67 -1.80 0.10 4.86
C ARG A 67 -1.64 -0.82 6.07
N ILE A 68 -2.57 -0.71 7.02
CA ILE A 68 -2.46 -1.39 8.32
C ILE A 68 -2.65 -2.90 8.17
N GLY A 69 -3.52 -3.35 7.25
CA GLY A 69 -3.81 -4.76 7.03
C GLY A 69 -4.86 -5.28 8.03
N PRO A 70 -4.57 -6.28 8.89
CA PRO A 70 -3.22 -6.72 9.25
C PRO A 70 -2.70 -7.90 8.43
N TYR A 71 -3.55 -8.52 7.60
CA TYR A 71 -3.05 -9.26 6.45
C TYR A 71 -2.55 -8.25 5.41
N VAL A 72 -1.31 -8.41 4.95
CA VAL A 72 -0.68 -7.48 4.00
C VAL A 72 -0.20 -8.15 2.73
N CYS A 73 -0.24 -9.48 2.65
CA CYS A 73 0.40 -10.26 1.59
C CYS A 73 1.90 -9.90 1.46
N ALA A 74 2.20 -8.91 0.63
CA ALA A 74 3.47 -8.18 0.50
C ALA A 74 4.69 -9.06 0.22
N GLU A 75 4.48 -10.27 -0.30
CA GLU A 75 5.52 -11.31 -0.36
C GLU A 75 6.28 -11.44 0.97
N TRP A 76 5.55 -11.25 2.08
CA TRP A 76 6.11 -11.20 3.43
C TRP A 76 5.77 -12.49 4.17
N ASN A 77 6.60 -12.83 5.15
CA ASN A 77 6.45 -14.06 5.91
C ASN A 77 5.03 -14.16 6.49
N PHE A 78 4.36 -15.28 6.18
CA PHE A 78 2.99 -15.59 6.60
C PHE A 78 1.95 -14.47 6.32
N GLY A 79 2.18 -13.67 5.27
CA GLY A 79 1.31 -12.57 4.87
C GLY A 79 1.20 -11.44 5.90
N GLY A 80 2.16 -11.35 6.83
CA GLY A 80 2.15 -10.39 7.94
C GLY A 80 1.61 -10.95 9.25
N PHE A 81 0.92 -12.09 9.27
CA PHE A 81 0.40 -12.65 10.52
C PHE A 81 1.50 -13.19 11.42
N PRO A 82 1.44 -12.96 12.74
CA PRO A 82 2.31 -13.66 13.69
C PRO A 82 2.01 -15.17 13.68
N VAL A 83 3.04 -16.01 13.68
CA VAL A 83 2.86 -17.47 13.65
C VAL A 83 2.13 -17.98 14.89
N TRP A 84 2.35 -17.36 16.06
CA TRP A 84 1.64 -17.72 17.30
C TRP A 84 0.12 -17.58 17.18
N LEU A 85 -0.36 -16.68 16.31
CA LEU A 85 -1.78 -16.42 16.12
C LEU A 85 -2.50 -17.69 15.65
N LYS A 86 -1.85 -18.51 14.80
CA LYS A 86 -2.40 -19.78 14.29
C LYS A 86 -2.77 -20.77 15.41
N TYR A 87 -2.14 -20.66 16.58
CA TYR A 87 -2.33 -21.59 17.69
C TYR A 87 -3.32 -21.07 18.75
N VAL A 88 -3.95 -19.91 18.51
CA VAL A 88 -5.06 -19.44 19.34
C VAL A 88 -6.24 -20.42 19.19
N PRO A 89 -6.84 -20.91 20.30
CA PRO A 89 -7.94 -21.86 20.24
C PRO A 89 -9.12 -21.35 19.39
N GLY A 90 -9.58 -22.19 18.46
CA GLY A 90 -10.74 -21.89 17.61
C GLY A 90 -10.50 -20.86 16.50
N ILE A 91 -9.23 -20.47 16.23
CA ILE A 91 -8.95 -19.44 15.25
C ILE A 91 -9.09 -19.93 13.80
N SER A 92 -9.69 -19.10 12.97
CA SER A 92 -9.70 -19.24 11.51
C SER A 92 -9.43 -17.88 10.90
N PHE A 93 -8.44 -17.79 10.01
CA PHE A 93 -7.98 -16.50 9.49
C PHE A 93 -8.90 -16.00 8.38
N ARG A 94 -9.07 -14.67 8.32
CA ARG A 94 -9.72 -13.94 7.22
C ARG A 94 -11.09 -14.54 6.87
N THR A 95 -11.92 -14.69 7.90
CA THR A 95 -13.31 -15.16 7.83
C THR A 95 -14.04 -14.69 9.09
N ASP A 96 -15.36 -14.86 9.17
CA ASP A 96 -16.15 -14.45 10.34
C ASP A 96 -15.90 -15.38 11.53
N ASN A 97 -14.80 -15.09 12.24
CA ASN A 97 -14.27 -15.90 13.33
C ASN A 97 -13.90 -14.99 14.50
N GLU A 98 -14.61 -15.12 15.63
CA GLU A 98 -14.44 -14.23 16.78
C GLU A 98 -13.00 -14.17 17.34
N PRO A 99 -12.26 -15.29 17.51
CA PRO A 99 -10.86 -15.22 17.92
C PRO A 99 -9.97 -14.41 16.97
N PHE A 100 -10.19 -14.53 15.67
CA PHE A 100 -9.45 -13.77 14.66
C PHE A 100 -9.84 -12.29 14.66
N LYS A 101 -11.15 -12.00 14.68
CA LYS A 101 -11.69 -10.63 14.74
C LYS A 101 -11.16 -9.87 15.95
N ALA A 102 -11.21 -10.47 17.14
CA ALA A 102 -10.69 -9.87 18.35
C ALA A 102 -9.18 -9.60 18.28
N ALA A 103 -8.40 -10.51 17.69
CA ALA A 103 -6.95 -10.31 17.53
C ALA A 103 -6.63 -9.21 16.50
N MET A 104 -7.32 -9.21 15.36
CA MET A 104 -7.18 -8.20 14.31
C MET A 104 -7.58 -6.81 14.82
N GLU A 105 -8.71 -6.68 15.50
CA GLU A 105 -9.17 -5.43 16.09
C GLU A 105 -8.15 -4.92 17.11
N LYS A 106 -7.69 -5.78 18.02
CA LYS A 106 -6.68 -5.40 19.02
C LYS A 106 -5.42 -4.81 18.38
N PHE A 107 -4.88 -5.44 17.34
CA PHE A 107 -3.68 -4.94 16.69
C PHE A 107 -3.96 -3.68 15.87
N THR A 108 -5.06 -3.62 15.13
CA THR A 108 -5.45 -2.45 14.33
C THR A 108 -5.66 -1.23 15.21
N THR A 109 -6.41 -1.37 16.30
CA THR A 109 -6.63 -0.33 17.32
C THR A 109 -5.31 0.14 17.91
N LYS A 110 -4.38 -0.78 18.25
CA LYS A 110 -3.06 -0.40 18.75
C LYS A 110 -2.31 0.49 17.78
N ILE A 111 -2.27 0.15 16.49
CA ILE A 111 -1.59 0.95 15.47
C ILE A 111 -2.26 2.32 15.32
N VAL A 112 -3.59 2.37 15.25
CA VAL A 112 -4.34 3.62 15.15
C VAL A 112 -4.11 4.51 16.37
N ASP A 113 -4.17 3.97 17.58
CA ASP A 113 -3.92 4.71 18.83
C ASP A 113 -2.49 5.23 18.90
N MET A 114 -1.51 4.45 18.45
CA MET A 114 -0.12 4.91 18.34
C MET A 114 -0.01 6.11 17.37
N MET A 115 -0.62 6.02 16.18
CA MET A 115 -0.61 7.14 15.23
C MET A 115 -1.32 8.38 15.78
N LYS A 116 -2.44 8.20 16.49
CA LYS A 116 -3.18 9.28 17.15
C LYS A 116 -2.39 9.96 18.25
N SER A 117 -1.72 9.17 19.09
CA SER A 117 -0.92 9.67 20.22
C SER A 117 0.23 10.58 19.78
N GLU A 118 0.71 10.36 18.55
CA GLU A 118 1.79 11.11 17.91
C GLU A 118 1.28 12.18 16.92
N ALA A 119 -0.05 12.41 16.88
CA ALA A 119 -0.71 13.33 15.94
C ALA A 119 -0.29 13.12 14.47
N LEU A 120 -0.27 11.86 14.04
CA LEU A 120 0.21 11.47 12.72
C LEU A 120 -0.90 11.37 11.65
N PHE A 121 -2.18 11.36 12.02
CA PHE A 121 -3.25 11.54 11.03
C PHE A 121 -3.32 12.99 10.55
N GLU A 122 -3.65 13.20 9.27
CA GLU A 122 -3.74 14.53 8.67
C GLU A 122 -4.80 15.41 9.37
N SER A 123 -5.89 14.79 9.83
CA SER A 123 -6.90 15.41 10.71
C SER A 123 -6.33 16.02 12.00
N GLN A 124 -5.13 15.62 12.40
CA GLN A 124 -4.38 16.12 13.57
C GLN A 124 -3.13 16.94 13.16
N GLY A 125 -2.98 17.26 11.88
CA GLY A 125 -1.79 17.92 11.30
C GLY A 125 -0.61 16.98 11.01
N GLY A 126 -0.83 15.67 11.00
CA GLY A 126 0.14 14.65 10.61
C GLY A 126 0.19 14.35 9.10
N PRO A 127 1.05 13.43 8.63
CA PRO A 127 1.15 13.13 7.21
C PRO A 127 0.16 12.04 6.73
N VAL A 128 -0.47 11.26 7.61
CA VAL A 128 -1.29 10.11 7.19
C VAL A 128 -2.64 10.58 6.66
N ILE A 129 -2.82 10.48 5.34
CA ILE A 129 -4.03 10.94 4.62
C ILE A 129 -4.99 9.80 4.26
N LEU A 130 -4.51 8.55 4.30
CA LEU A 130 -5.26 7.36 3.90
C LEU A 130 -4.83 6.19 4.77
N SER A 131 -5.77 5.30 5.10
CA SER A 131 -5.47 4.02 5.74
C SER A 131 -6.11 2.85 5.01
N GLN A 132 -5.48 1.68 4.99
CA GLN A 132 -6.09 0.45 4.43
C GLN A 132 -6.36 -0.59 5.52
N ILE A 133 -7.56 -1.15 5.50
CA ILE A 133 -7.94 -2.35 6.24
C ILE A 133 -7.99 -3.55 5.29
N GLU A 134 -7.57 -4.73 5.76
CA GLU A 134 -7.38 -5.92 4.93
C GLU A 134 -6.42 -5.70 3.75
N ASN A 135 -6.26 -6.71 2.91
CA ASN A 135 -5.55 -6.61 1.65
C ASN A 135 -6.01 -7.66 0.62
N GLU A 136 -6.59 -7.21 -0.50
CA GLU A 136 -7.07 -8.07 -1.60
C GLU A 136 -7.95 -9.21 -1.08
N PHE A 137 -9.01 -8.86 -0.33
CA PHE A 137 -9.88 -9.86 0.27
C PHE A 137 -11.00 -10.31 -0.68
N GLY A 138 -11.48 -9.47 -1.58
CA GLY A 138 -12.58 -9.74 -2.50
C GLY A 138 -12.49 -11.07 -3.28
N PRO A 139 -11.33 -11.49 -3.82
CA PRO A 139 -11.21 -12.81 -4.44
C PRO A 139 -11.45 -13.96 -3.44
N LEU A 140 -10.95 -13.83 -2.21
CA LEU A 140 -11.14 -14.82 -1.15
C LEU A 140 -12.57 -14.80 -0.61
N GLU A 141 -13.18 -13.62 -0.56
CA GLU A 141 -14.58 -13.43 -0.20
C GLU A 141 -15.51 -14.14 -1.17
N TRP A 142 -15.29 -13.97 -2.47
CA TRP A 142 -16.04 -14.65 -3.51
C TRP A 142 -15.99 -16.17 -3.35
N ASP A 143 -14.80 -16.71 -3.07
CA ASP A 143 -14.60 -18.15 -2.88
C ASP A 143 -15.25 -18.70 -1.59
N GLN A 144 -15.28 -17.92 -0.51
CA GLN A 144 -15.80 -18.34 0.80
C GLN A 144 -17.28 -18.03 1.02
N GLY A 145 -17.87 -17.13 0.23
CA GLY A 145 -19.29 -16.78 0.31
C GLY A 145 -19.68 -15.97 1.55
N GLU A 146 -20.90 -16.19 2.06
CA GLU A 146 -21.53 -15.34 3.08
C GLU A 146 -20.71 -15.10 4.37
N PRO A 147 -20.01 -16.09 4.96
CA PRO A 147 -19.17 -15.82 6.14
C PRO A 147 -18.04 -14.82 5.86
N ALA A 148 -17.48 -14.83 4.65
CA ALA A 148 -16.45 -13.88 4.29
C ALA A 148 -17.01 -12.47 4.06
N LYS A 149 -18.21 -12.35 3.48
CA LYS A 149 -18.91 -11.06 3.36
C LYS A 149 -19.20 -10.41 4.71
N ALA A 150 -19.66 -11.21 5.67
CA ALA A 150 -19.88 -10.75 7.04
C ALA A 150 -18.57 -10.22 7.66
N TYR A 151 -17.46 -10.92 7.42
CA TYR A 151 -16.13 -10.48 7.85
C TYR A 151 -15.65 -9.20 7.15
N ALA A 152 -15.77 -9.08 5.83
CA ALA A 152 -15.39 -7.88 5.08
C ALA A 152 -16.16 -6.64 5.59
N SER A 153 -17.48 -6.80 5.76
CA SER A 153 -18.35 -5.78 6.34
C SER A 153 -17.94 -5.42 7.77
N TRP A 154 -17.64 -6.41 8.61
CA TRP A 154 -17.16 -6.18 9.97
C TRP A 154 -15.81 -5.43 9.98
N ALA A 155 -14.86 -5.84 9.14
CA ALA A 155 -13.52 -5.25 9.08
C ALA A 155 -13.59 -3.77 8.68
N ALA A 156 -14.38 -3.45 7.66
CA ALA A 156 -14.65 -2.09 7.23
C ALA A 156 -15.28 -1.24 8.34
N ASN A 157 -16.34 -1.75 8.99
CA ASN A 157 -17.03 -1.05 10.07
C ASN A 157 -16.14 -0.84 11.30
N MET A 158 -15.35 -1.84 11.68
CA MET A 158 -14.37 -1.74 12.77
C MET A 158 -13.36 -0.64 12.47
N ALA A 159 -12.75 -0.66 11.28
CA ALA A 159 -11.76 0.33 10.88
C ALA A 159 -12.31 1.77 10.87
N VAL A 160 -13.49 1.96 10.29
CA VAL A 160 -14.18 3.27 10.28
C VAL A 160 -14.51 3.72 11.71
N GLY A 161 -14.96 2.79 12.56
CA GLY A 161 -15.24 3.04 13.98
C GLY A 161 -14.03 3.47 14.81
N LEU A 162 -12.80 3.25 14.33
CA LEU A 162 -11.59 3.76 14.97
C LEU A 162 -11.42 5.28 14.81
N ASN A 163 -12.25 5.95 14.00
CA ASN A 163 -12.33 7.42 13.92
C ASN A 163 -10.95 8.10 13.73
N THR A 164 -10.22 7.70 12.68
CA THR A 164 -8.91 8.28 12.32
C THR A 164 -9.02 9.72 11.81
N GLY A 165 -10.22 10.13 11.36
CA GLY A 165 -10.46 11.43 10.75
C GLY A 165 -9.98 11.54 9.29
N VAL A 166 -9.50 10.44 8.70
CA VAL A 166 -9.09 10.35 7.30
C VAL A 166 -9.73 9.13 6.63
N PRO A 167 -9.86 9.08 5.29
CA PRO A 167 -10.54 7.97 4.61
C PRO A 167 -9.84 6.62 4.80
N TRP A 168 -10.66 5.57 4.78
CA TRP A 168 -10.23 4.17 4.71
C TRP A 168 -10.40 3.62 3.30
N VAL A 169 -9.50 2.73 2.91
CA VAL A 169 -9.53 2.03 1.62
C VAL A 169 -9.46 0.51 1.80
N MET A 170 -9.94 -0.23 0.80
CA MET A 170 -9.77 -1.68 0.65
C MET A 170 -9.44 -1.99 -0.81
N CYS A 171 -8.27 -2.59 -1.08
CA CYS A 171 -7.86 -2.89 -2.45
C CYS A 171 -8.44 -4.22 -2.93
N LYS A 172 -8.89 -4.28 -4.20
CA LYS A 172 -9.60 -5.42 -4.81
C LYS A 172 -10.80 -5.90 -3.99
N GLU A 173 -11.60 -4.95 -3.52
CA GLU A 173 -12.80 -5.19 -2.72
C GLU A 173 -14.03 -4.54 -3.37
N ASP A 174 -14.63 -5.19 -4.36
CA ASP A 174 -15.64 -4.54 -5.22
C ASP A 174 -16.90 -4.10 -4.45
N ASP A 175 -17.24 -4.75 -3.36
CA ASP A 175 -18.39 -4.42 -2.52
C ASP A 175 -18.03 -3.72 -1.19
N ALA A 176 -16.83 -3.12 -1.09
CA ALA A 176 -16.41 -2.35 0.08
C ALA A 176 -17.50 -1.36 0.55
N PRO A 177 -18.00 -1.49 1.79
CA PRO A 177 -19.13 -0.70 2.25
C PRO A 177 -18.73 0.76 2.48
N ASP A 178 -19.69 1.67 2.36
CA ASP A 178 -19.44 3.08 2.68
C ASP A 178 -19.06 3.27 4.15
N PRO A 179 -18.16 4.22 4.47
CA PRO A 179 -17.50 5.18 3.56
C PRO A 179 -16.18 4.68 2.93
N VAL A 180 -15.86 3.38 3.02
CA VAL A 180 -14.58 2.83 2.55
C VAL A 180 -14.46 2.91 1.03
N ILE A 181 -13.30 3.32 0.52
CA ILE A 181 -13.03 3.42 -0.92
C ILE A 181 -12.41 2.11 -1.41
N ASN A 182 -13.04 1.45 -2.39
CA ASN A 182 -12.41 0.32 -3.06
C ASN A 182 -11.37 0.80 -4.07
N THR A 183 -10.24 0.10 -4.17
CA THR A 183 -9.10 0.52 -5.01
C THR A 183 -8.60 -0.63 -5.89
N CYS A 184 -7.83 -0.29 -6.93
CA CYS A 184 -7.28 -1.24 -7.87
C CYS A 184 -5.79 -1.52 -7.64
N ASN A 185 -5.37 -2.75 -7.94
CA ASN A 185 -3.98 -3.20 -7.96
C ASN A 185 -3.72 -3.94 -9.28
N GLY A 186 -2.55 -3.75 -9.88
CA GLY A 186 -2.21 -4.42 -11.13
C GLY A 186 -1.09 -3.75 -11.92
N PHE A 187 -0.80 -4.30 -13.10
CA PHE A 187 0.02 -3.61 -14.11
C PHE A 187 -0.72 -2.44 -14.75
N TYR A 188 -2.04 -2.54 -14.85
CA TYR A 188 -2.95 -1.55 -15.44
C TYR A 188 -4.25 -1.49 -14.64
N CYS A 189 -4.74 -0.28 -14.37
CA CYS A 189 -6.01 -0.03 -13.70
C CYS A 189 -6.88 1.01 -14.42
N ASP A 190 -6.60 1.30 -15.70
CA ASP A 190 -7.37 2.29 -16.48
C ASP A 190 -8.80 1.83 -16.85
N TRP A 191 -9.12 0.57 -16.58
CA TRP A 191 -10.45 -0.02 -16.69
C TRP A 191 -11.25 0.07 -15.38
N PHE A 192 -10.58 0.36 -14.26
CA PHE A 192 -11.20 0.33 -12.95
C PHE A 192 -12.10 1.55 -12.73
N SER A 193 -13.20 1.34 -12.01
CA SER A 193 -14.05 2.40 -11.48
C SER A 193 -14.45 2.00 -10.06
N PRO A 194 -14.50 2.96 -9.12
CA PRO A 194 -14.90 2.66 -7.76
C PRO A 194 -16.38 2.25 -7.70
N ASN A 195 -16.74 1.54 -6.65
CA ASN A 195 -18.06 0.91 -6.50
C ASN A 195 -19.21 1.90 -6.27
N LYS A 196 -18.90 3.21 -6.13
CA LYS A 196 -19.84 4.32 -6.03
C LYS A 196 -19.33 5.52 -6.81
N PRO A 197 -20.23 6.31 -7.44
CA PRO A 197 -19.83 7.44 -8.30
C PRO A 197 -19.23 8.64 -7.56
N TYR A 198 -19.42 8.75 -6.24
CA TYR A 198 -18.84 9.82 -5.41
C TYR A 198 -17.49 9.43 -4.79
N LYS A 199 -16.99 8.22 -5.04
CA LYS A 199 -15.67 7.78 -4.60
C LYS A 199 -14.63 8.12 -5.67
N PRO A 200 -13.40 8.51 -5.29
CA PRO A 200 -12.33 8.73 -6.25
C PRO A 200 -11.79 7.41 -6.83
N THR A 201 -11.29 7.45 -8.06
CA THR A 201 -10.63 6.29 -8.70
C THR A 201 -9.16 6.23 -8.26
N MET A 202 -8.79 5.18 -7.53
CA MET A 202 -7.47 5.04 -6.91
C MET A 202 -6.78 3.72 -7.28
N TRP A 203 -5.49 3.80 -7.62
CA TRP A 203 -4.62 2.69 -7.97
C TRP A 203 -3.53 2.53 -6.90
N THR A 204 -3.76 1.62 -5.94
CA THR A 204 -2.92 1.44 -4.75
C THR A 204 -1.64 0.64 -5.04
N GLU A 205 -1.61 -0.16 -6.09
CA GLU A 205 -0.42 -0.89 -6.52
C GLU A 205 -0.23 -0.90 -8.03
N ALA A 206 0.45 0.13 -8.55
CA ALA A 206 1.02 0.13 -9.88
C ALA A 206 2.31 -0.70 -9.86
N TRP A 207 2.19 -1.98 -10.24
CA TRP A 207 3.30 -2.93 -10.12
C TRP A 207 4.49 -2.50 -10.99
N THR A 208 5.61 -2.14 -10.37
CA THR A 208 6.79 -1.63 -11.08
C THR A 208 7.58 -2.71 -11.78
N ALA A 209 7.38 -3.97 -11.38
CA ALA A 209 7.65 -5.21 -12.09
C ALA A 209 7.03 -6.36 -11.27
N TRP A 210 7.85 -7.22 -10.68
CA TRP A 210 7.43 -8.37 -9.88
C TRP A 210 8.51 -8.75 -8.85
N TYR A 211 8.16 -9.56 -7.86
CA TYR A 211 9.11 -10.09 -6.88
C TYR A 211 10.04 -11.14 -7.50
N THR A 212 11.23 -11.30 -6.91
CA THR A 212 12.15 -12.39 -7.28
C THR A 212 11.94 -13.58 -6.35
N GLY A 213 11.75 -14.78 -6.92
CA GLY A 213 11.74 -16.05 -6.19
C GLY A 213 13.09 -16.76 -6.24
N PHE A 214 13.38 -17.59 -5.25
CA PHE A 214 14.53 -18.50 -5.33
C PHE A 214 14.31 -19.50 -6.47
N GLY A 215 15.25 -19.54 -7.42
CA GLY A 215 15.16 -20.39 -8.61
C GLY A 215 14.41 -19.76 -9.79
N THR A 216 13.98 -18.49 -9.70
CA THR A 216 13.32 -17.76 -10.79
C THR A 216 14.24 -16.65 -11.34
N PRO A 217 14.09 -16.24 -12.61
CA PRO A 217 14.79 -15.05 -13.12
C PRO A 217 14.32 -13.77 -12.42
N VAL A 218 15.16 -12.73 -12.44
CA VAL A 218 14.81 -11.39 -11.95
C VAL A 218 13.83 -10.73 -12.94
N PRO A 219 12.59 -10.42 -12.54
CA PRO A 219 11.60 -9.81 -13.42
C PRO A 219 11.94 -8.34 -13.74
N HIS A 220 11.53 -7.86 -14.90
CA HIS A 220 11.71 -6.48 -15.34
C HIS A 220 10.45 -5.95 -16.00
N ARG A 221 10.15 -4.66 -15.80
CA ARG A 221 9.09 -3.94 -16.51
C ARG A 221 9.67 -2.68 -17.14
N PRO A 222 9.54 -2.48 -18.47
CA PRO A 222 9.99 -1.26 -19.12
C PRO A 222 9.34 -0.02 -18.50
N VAL A 223 10.11 1.08 -18.39
CA VAL A 223 9.56 2.31 -17.80
C VAL A 223 8.53 2.96 -18.72
N GLU A 224 8.67 2.78 -20.03
CA GLU A 224 7.75 3.28 -21.05
C GLU A 224 6.36 2.66 -20.87
N ASP A 225 6.30 1.36 -20.56
CA ASP A 225 5.06 0.64 -20.27
C ASP A 225 4.42 1.11 -18.96
N LEU A 226 5.22 1.28 -17.90
CA LEU A 226 4.73 1.80 -16.62
C LEU A 226 4.22 3.24 -16.74
N ALA A 227 4.97 4.11 -17.42
CA ALA A 227 4.59 5.50 -17.67
C ALA A 227 3.32 5.59 -18.53
N PHE A 228 3.21 4.73 -19.55
CA PHE A 228 2.00 4.60 -20.37
C PHE A 228 0.79 4.18 -19.52
N GLY A 229 0.93 3.16 -18.67
CA GLY A 229 -0.14 2.73 -17.77
C GLY A 229 -0.61 3.83 -16.82
N VAL A 230 0.33 4.57 -16.21
CA VAL A 230 0.02 5.71 -15.33
C VAL A 230 -0.67 6.84 -16.09
N ALA A 231 -0.17 7.23 -17.26
CA ALA A 231 -0.81 8.24 -18.09
C ALA A 231 -2.22 7.80 -18.53
N LYS A 232 -2.41 6.53 -18.91
CA LYS A 232 -3.70 5.95 -19.30
C LYS A 232 -4.73 5.96 -18.17
N PHE A 233 -4.26 5.75 -16.95
CA PHE A 233 -5.08 5.84 -15.74
C PHE A 233 -5.50 7.29 -15.43
N ILE A 234 -4.54 8.23 -15.41
CA ILE A 234 -4.80 9.64 -15.09
C ILE A 234 -5.71 10.30 -16.13
N GLN A 235 -5.49 10.06 -17.42
CA GLN A 235 -6.32 10.66 -18.48
C GLN A 235 -7.81 10.24 -18.40
N LYS A 236 -8.13 9.16 -17.68
CA LYS A 236 -9.50 8.67 -17.45
C LYS A 236 -10.08 9.09 -16.10
N GLY A 237 -9.45 10.05 -15.41
CA GLY A 237 -9.92 10.57 -14.12
C GLY A 237 -9.34 9.83 -12.91
N GLY A 238 -8.31 9.00 -13.11
CA GLY A 238 -7.55 8.42 -12.01
C GLY A 238 -6.85 9.51 -11.19
N SER A 239 -7.07 9.54 -9.87
CA SER A 239 -6.66 10.65 -9.00
C SER A 239 -5.66 10.27 -7.90
N PHE A 240 -5.36 8.98 -7.75
CA PHE A 240 -4.31 8.48 -6.88
C PHE A 240 -3.63 7.28 -7.54
N VAL A 241 -2.31 7.30 -7.67
CA VAL A 241 -1.51 6.17 -8.17
C VAL A 241 -0.29 5.97 -7.29
N ASN A 242 -0.05 4.75 -6.85
CA ASN A 242 1.10 4.40 -6.04
C ASN A 242 1.93 3.30 -6.69
N TYR A 243 3.24 3.52 -6.80
CA TYR A 243 4.19 2.52 -7.30
C TYR A 243 4.46 1.43 -6.26
N TYR A 244 4.10 0.20 -6.61
CA TYR A 244 4.45 -1.01 -5.85
C TYR A 244 5.52 -1.77 -6.65
N MET A 245 6.82 -1.52 -6.45
CA MET A 245 7.47 -0.77 -5.38
C MET A 245 8.22 0.45 -5.92
N TYR A 246 8.12 1.59 -5.22
CA TYR A 246 9.03 2.72 -5.48
C TYR A 246 10.47 2.45 -5.00
N HIS A 247 10.57 1.75 -3.88
CA HIS A 247 11.77 1.09 -3.37
C HIS A 247 11.29 -0.19 -2.69
N GLY A 248 11.76 -1.34 -3.16
CA GLY A 248 11.40 -2.62 -2.59
C GLY A 248 12.34 -3.05 -1.45
N GLY A 249 13.65 -2.99 -1.68
CA GLY A 249 14.67 -3.21 -0.65
C GLY A 249 14.99 -4.70 -0.44
N THR A 250 15.20 -5.10 0.81
CA THR A 250 15.70 -6.43 1.17
C THR A 250 14.83 -7.08 2.26
N ASN A 251 14.51 -8.37 2.07
CA ASN A 251 13.92 -9.24 3.09
C ASN A 251 14.98 -9.67 4.11
N PHE A 252 15.32 -8.78 5.04
CA PHE A 252 16.38 -9.03 6.02
C PHE A 252 16.04 -10.08 7.08
N GLY A 253 17.03 -10.88 7.44
CA GLY A 253 16.92 -11.86 8.52
C GLY A 253 16.18 -13.11 8.06
N ARG A 254 15.30 -13.64 8.91
CA ARG A 254 14.63 -14.95 8.69
C ARG A 254 13.13 -14.95 8.97
N THR A 255 12.58 -13.78 9.27
CA THR A 255 11.15 -13.55 9.55
C THR A 255 10.56 -12.49 8.61
N ALA A 256 11.35 -12.04 7.63
CA ALA A 256 10.95 -11.32 6.44
C ALA A 256 10.86 -12.30 5.25
N GLY A 257 10.24 -11.89 4.15
CA GLY A 257 10.08 -12.70 2.94
C GLY A 257 9.09 -13.87 3.11
N GLY A 258 8.23 -14.04 2.11
CA GLY A 258 7.27 -15.13 2.03
C GLY A 258 7.90 -16.45 1.58
N PRO A 259 7.10 -17.52 1.43
CA PRO A 259 7.56 -18.80 0.92
C PRO A 259 8.28 -18.65 -0.43
N PHE A 260 9.53 -19.13 -0.51
CA PHE A 260 10.39 -19.06 -1.71
C PHE A 260 10.68 -17.66 -2.28
N ILE A 261 10.33 -16.60 -1.56
CA ILE A 261 10.70 -15.23 -1.94
C ILE A 261 12.20 -15.04 -1.67
N ALA A 262 12.91 -14.47 -2.64
CA ALA A 262 14.33 -14.20 -2.51
C ALA A 262 14.60 -13.16 -1.41
N THR A 263 15.84 -13.14 -0.92
CA THR A 263 16.28 -12.08 -0.01
C THR A 263 16.18 -10.70 -0.66
N SER A 264 16.53 -10.60 -1.95
CA SER A 264 16.31 -9.38 -2.72
C SER A 264 14.82 -9.16 -2.96
N TYR A 265 14.35 -7.96 -2.63
CA TYR A 265 13.03 -7.46 -2.98
C TYR A 265 13.14 -6.24 -3.90
N ASP A 266 14.13 -6.23 -4.81
CA ASP A 266 14.41 -5.10 -5.70
C ASP A 266 13.19 -4.63 -6.51
N TYR A 267 12.37 -5.57 -7.01
CA TYR A 267 11.13 -5.32 -7.74
C TYR A 267 11.30 -4.48 -9.03
N ASP A 268 12.53 -4.38 -9.55
CA ASP A 268 12.90 -3.46 -10.63
C ASP A 268 12.41 -2.03 -10.34
N ALA A 269 12.46 -1.66 -9.06
CA ALA A 269 11.92 -0.41 -8.55
C ALA A 269 12.71 0.80 -9.06
N PRO A 270 12.09 2.00 -9.13
CA PRO A 270 12.77 3.26 -9.43
C PRO A 270 14.00 3.53 -8.53
N ILE A 271 13.92 3.14 -7.27
CA ILE A 271 15.07 3.07 -6.37
C ILE A 271 15.38 1.60 -6.10
N ASP A 272 16.57 1.16 -6.49
CA ASP A 272 16.98 -0.25 -6.40
C ASP A 272 17.09 -0.76 -4.97
N GLU A 273 17.37 -2.05 -4.80
CA GLU A 273 17.55 -2.70 -3.49
C GLU A 273 18.52 -1.95 -2.56
N TYR A 274 19.56 -1.32 -3.11
CA TYR A 274 20.62 -0.67 -2.35
C TYR A 274 20.37 0.84 -2.14
N GLY A 275 19.26 1.36 -2.63
CA GLY A 275 18.92 2.77 -2.53
C GLY A 275 19.46 3.63 -3.69
N LEU A 276 20.01 3.05 -4.75
CA LEU A 276 20.50 3.79 -5.90
C LEU A 276 19.37 4.11 -6.89
N LEU A 277 19.50 5.22 -7.61
CA LEU A 277 18.52 5.61 -8.62
C LEU A 277 18.66 4.69 -9.85
N ARG A 278 17.61 3.93 -10.16
CA ARG A 278 17.56 3.07 -11.34
C ARG A 278 17.20 3.90 -12.57
N GLN A 279 18.21 4.28 -13.36
CA GLN A 279 17.99 4.96 -14.63
C GLN A 279 17.79 3.95 -15.78
N PRO A 280 16.94 4.25 -16.78
CA PRO A 280 16.19 5.51 -16.93
C PRO A 280 14.89 5.57 -16.11
N LYS A 281 14.51 4.49 -15.40
CA LYS A 281 13.19 4.36 -14.77
C LYS A 281 12.84 5.51 -13.83
N TRP A 282 13.70 5.83 -12.87
CA TRP A 282 13.48 6.92 -11.93
C TRP A 282 13.37 8.28 -12.63
N GLY A 283 14.28 8.60 -13.56
CA GLY A 283 14.29 9.89 -14.25
C GLY A 283 13.07 10.08 -15.16
N HIS A 284 12.67 9.03 -15.87
CA HIS A 284 11.52 9.06 -16.77
C HIS A 284 10.20 9.25 -16.01
N LEU A 285 10.01 8.52 -14.89
CA LEU A 285 8.83 8.73 -14.03
C LEU A 285 8.82 10.11 -13.37
N ARG A 286 9.98 10.62 -12.93
CA ARG A 286 10.09 11.99 -12.42
C ARG A 286 9.60 13.01 -13.45
N ASP A 287 9.98 12.85 -14.70
CA ASP A 287 9.58 13.80 -15.76
C ASP A 287 8.10 13.62 -16.15
N LEU A 288 7.54 12.41 -16.06
CA LEU A 288 6.09 12.18 -16.10
C LEU A 288 5.37 12.93 -14.96
N HIS A 289 5.83 12.83 -13.72
CA HIS A 289 5.23 13.54 -12.58
C HIS A 289 5.23 15.04 -12.78
N LYS A 290 6.32 15.62 -13.31
CA LYS A 290 6.35 17.05 -13.67
C LYS A 290 5.29 17.41 -14.69
N ALA A 291 5.08 16.58 -15.71
CA ALA A 291 4.03 16.81 -16.71
C ALA A 291 2.63 16.75 -16.06
N ILE A 292 2.39 15.79 -15.17
CA ILE A 292 1.13 15.70 -14.41
C ILE A 292 0.93 16.95 -13.54
N LYS A 293 1.97 17.42 -12.83
CA LYS A 293 1.91 18.65 -12.01
C LYS A 293 1.62 19.90 -12.82
N LEU A 294 2.13 20.00 -14.05
CA LEU A 294 1.77 21.10 -14.96
C LEU A 294 0.28 21.05 -15.36
N CYS A 295 -0.29 19.85 -15.47
CA CYS A 295 -1.70 19.64 -15.80
C CYS A 295 -2.63 19.66 -14.58
N GLU A 296 -2.11 19.56 -13.35
CA GLU A 296 -2.88 19.37 -12.13
C GLU A 296 -4.02 20.38 -11.94
N PRO A 297 -3.86 21.70 -12.15
CA PRO A 297 -4.96 22.65 -12.03
C PRO A 297 -6.15 22.33 -12.95
N ALA A 298 -5.90 21.82 -14.16
CA ALA A 298 -6.95 21.42 -15.08
C ALA A 298 -7.53 20.05 -14.72
N LEU A 299 -6.68 19.11 -14.29
CA LEU A 299 -7.09 17.75 -13.87
C LEU A 299 -8.03 17.78 -12.66
N VAL A 300 -7.84 18.73 -11.73
CA VAL A 300 -8.67 18.82 -10.50
C VAL A 300 -9.90 19.71 -10.65
N SER A 301 -10.06 20.41 -11.78
CA SER A 301 -11.15 21.37 -12.00
C SER A 301 -12.14 20.96 -13.10
N GLY A 302 -12.00 19.78 -13.68
CA GLY A 302 -12.87 19.32 -14.75
C GLY A 302 -12.81 17.81 -14.96
N ASP A 303 -13.85 17.27 -15.60
CA ASP A 303 -13.93 15.86 -15.93
C ASP A 303 -13.26 15.56 -17.29
N PRO A 304 -12.68 14.36 -17.48
CA PRO A 304 -12.12 13.96 -18.76
C PRO A 304 -13.17 13.92 -19.88
N VAL A 305 -12.87 14.60 -21.00
CA VAL A 305 -13.69 14.53 -22.23
C VAL A 305 -12.92 13.79 -23.32
N VAL A 306 -13.45 12.65 -23.76
CA VAL A 306 -12.79 11.80 -24.76
C VAL A 306 -13.24 12.19 -26.17
N THR A 307 -12.28 12.61 -27.01
CA THR A 307 -12.48 12.83 -28.45
C THR A 307 -11.71 11.78 -29.24
N SER A 308 -12.37 11.12 -30.18
CA SER A 308 -11.70 10.14 -31.05
C SER A 308 -10.84 10.84 -32.10
N LEU A 309 -9.57 10.46 -32.17
CA LEU A 309 -8.56 10.91 -33.13
C LEU A 309 -8.32 9.88 -34.24
N GLY A 310 -8.84 8.65 -34.12
CA GLY A 310 -8.70 7.61 -35.13
C GLY A 310 -8.94 6.18 -34.60
N ARG A 311 -8.88 5.20 -35.51
CA ARG A 311 -9.17 3.78 -35.20
C ARG A 311 -8.12 3.07 -34.34
N SER A 312 -6.90 3.62 -34.23
CA SER A 312 -5.77 3.04 -33.49
C SER A 312 -5.52 3.70 -32.12
N GLN A 313 -6.57 4.27 -31.50
CA GLN A 313 -6.44 5.06 -30.27
C GLN A 313 -6.66 4.24 -28.97
N GLN A 314 -6.94 2.94 -29.06
CA GLN A 314 -7.27 2.08 -27.91
C GLN A 314 -6.08 1.31 -27.34
#